data_AF-A0A7X7Z7U0-F1
#
_entry.id   AF-A0A7X7Z7U0-F1
#
_cell.length_a   1.000
_cell.length_b   1.000
_cell.length_c   1.000
_cell.angle_alpha   90.00
_cell.angle_beta   90.00
_cell.angle_gamma   90.00
#
_symmetry.space_group_name_H-M   'P 1'
#
loop_
_entity.id
_entity.type
_entity.pdbx_description
1 polymer ?
#
loop_
_entity_poly.entity_id
_entity_poly.type
_entity_poly.pdbx_seq_one_letter_code
_entity_poly.pdbx_strand_id
1 'polypeptide(L)'
;MKKTLSLLLFFFVLLLGGCQEDRLKVVADELAVLIPKQITESLELPDESGGVMIFWSSSNHAVLSPEGKLVRQEEDTEVELYAVLIHRDKKINLKFVLTVPGVGSTDEEKPDDSDDEKSGPGEEKPGEDRPDEKPELPDYYDGWENLIGSSLKAFLHELIDDHKKQSYDSAKKHLLITDEDPENPGNFILFYTGVSVSKNSAIGGLWDREHIWPKSHGGFSNNSIPGSDLHNLKPSDKTANNRRGNLDFDEGGRPLTEVIYAPNSTQNKISSSSFEPRDENKGDVARIVFYMTVRYEGGSGEPDLELNDSVNNGSRPYLGRVSVLLRWNREDPVDDFEKRRNEEIFKIQGNRNPFIDFPEFAEMIWGDYLN
;
A
#
# COMPACT_ATOMS: atom_id res chain seq x y z
N MET A 1 17.25 -24.29 30.85
CA MET A 1 15.83 -24.10 31.19
C MET A 1 15.39 -22.74 30.66
N LYS A 2 14.99 -22.68 29.38
CA LYS A 2 14.42 -21.46 28.80
C LYS A 2 12.94 -21.46 29.16
N LYS A 3 12.50 -20.50 29.98
CA LYS A 3 11.09 -20.30 30.26
C LYS A 3 10.47 -19.69 29.00
N THR A 4 9.80 -20.51 28.20
CA THR A 4 8.78 -20.03 27.26
C THR A 4 7.68 -19.41 28.10
N LEU A 5 7.75 -18.10 28.30
CA LEU A 5 6.65 -17.33 28.85
C LEU A 5 5.63 -17.18 27.72
N SER A 6 4.83 -18.24 27.52
CA SER A 6 3.60 -18.15 26.74
C SER A 6 2.67 -17.23 27.52
N LEU A 7 2.70 -15.94 27.19
CA LEU A 7 1.80 -14.94 27.72
C LEU A 7 0.44 -15.13 27.00
N LEU A 8 -0.27 -16.19 27.37
CA LEU A 8 -1.71 -16.30 27.09
C LEU A 8 -2.41 -15.26 27.98
N LEU A 9 -2.44 -14.00 27.54
CA LEU A 9 -3.18 -12.95 28.23
C LEU A 9 -4.66 -13.15 27.87
N PHE A 10 -5.39 -13.81 28.77
CA PHE A 10 -6.85 -13.89 28.73
C PHE A 10 -7.43 -12.47 28.80
N PHE A 11 -8.05 -12.01 27.72
CA PHE A 11 -8.89 -10.81 27.70
C PHE A 11 -10.06 -10.99 28.69
N PHE A 12 -9.92 -10.40 29.88
CA PHE A 12 -11.01 -10.36 30.85
C PHE A 12 -11.81 -9.08 30.64
N VAL A 13 -12.85 -9.15 29.81
CA VAL A 13 -13.84 -8.06 29.69
C VAL A 13 -14.65 -8.04 30.99
N LEU A 14 -14.22 -7.22 31.94
CA LEU A 14 -15.01 -6.88 33.12
C LEU A 14 -16.09 -5.87 32.70
N LEU A 15 -17.25 -6.40 32.31
CA LEU A 15 -18.51 -5.67 32.21
C LEU A 15 -18.92 -5.19 33.61
N LEU A 16 -18.42 -4.03 34.03
CA LEU A 16 -19.02 -3.24 35.09
C LEU A 16 -19.64 -1.99 34.47
N GLY A 17 -20.96 -1.88 34.58
CA GLY A 17 -21.78 -0.78 34.09
C GLY A 17 -21.57 0.54 34.85
N GLY A 18 -20.36 1.09 34.77
CA GLY A 18 -20.10 2.52 34.90
C GLY A 18 -20.27 3.19 33.54
N CYS A 19 -20.43 4.52 33.51
CA CYS A 19 -20.55 5.33 32.29
C CYS A 19 -19.69 4.82 31.14
N GLN A 20 -20.22 4.89 29.93
CA GLN A 20 -19.57 4.69 28.64
C GLN A 20 -18.29 5.55 28.54
N GLU A 21 -17.23 5.14 29.24
CA GLU A 21 -15.87 5.61 29.05
C GLU A 21 -15.55 5.43 27.58
N ASP A 22 -14.86 6.43 27.02
CA ASP A 22 -14.55 6.48 25.60
C ASP A 22 -13.81 5.18 25.25
N ARG A 23 -14.47 4.24 24.57
CA ARG A 23 -13.91 2.90 24.28
C ARG A 23 -12.55 3.01 23.61
N LEU A 24 -12.38 4.04 22.78
CA LEU A 24 -11.11 4.37 22.16
C LEU A 24 -10.02 4.65 23.19
N LYS A 25 -10.34 5.37 24.27
CA LYS A 25 -9.38 5.66 25.34
C LYS A 25 -9.04 4.41 26.15
N VAL A 26 -10.03 3.58 26.46
CA VAL A 26 -9.78 2.30 27.17
C VAL A 26 -8.83 1.43 26.37
N VAL A 27 -9.12 1.22 25.08
CA VAL A 27 -8.25 0.42 24.20
C VAL A 27 -6.89 1.09 24.01
N ALA A 28 -6.83 2.42 23.94
CA ALA A 28 -5.54 3.13 23.87
C ALA A 28 -4.67 2.91 25.10
N ASP A 29 -5.25 3.00 26.30
CA ASP A 29 -4.54 2.77 27.55
C ASP A 29 -4.10 1.29 27.67
N GLU A 30 -4.91 0.33 27.18
CA GLU A 30 -4.54 -1.08 27.09
C GLU A 30 -3.34 -1.31 26.15
N LEU A 31 -3.37 -0.73 24.95
CA LEU A 31 -2.27 -0.84 23.98
C LEU A 31 -0.97 -0.21 24.51
N ALA A 32 -1.05 0.91 25.24
CA ALA A 32 0.11 1.53 25.88
C ALA A 32 0.81 0.64 26.92
N VAL A 33 0.10 -0.34 27.48
CA VAL A 33 0.68 -1.35 28.38
C VAL A 33 1.16 -2.58 27.60
N LEU A 34 0.44 -2.96 26.55
CA LEU A 34 0.73 -4.14 25.74
C LEU A 34 2.01 -3.98 24.93
N ILE A 35 2.24 -2.81 24.34
CA ILE A 35 3.37 -2.58 23.43
C ILE A 35 4.62 -2.20 24.24
N PRO A 36 5.65 -3.07 24.27
CA PRO A 36 6.87 -2.79 25.02
C PRO A 36 7.75 -1.76 24.30
N LYS A 37 8.62 -1.08 25.04
CA LYS A 37 9.60 -0.12 24.48
C LYS A 37 10.78 -0.79 23.76
N GLN A 38 11.01 -2.07 24.00
CA GLN A 38 12.11 -2.83 23.41
C GLN A 38 11.62 -4.23 23.07
N ILE A 39 11.94 -4.70 21.85
CA ILE A 39 11.50 -6.00 21.35
C ILE A 39 12.68 -6.80 20.78
N THR A 40 12.67 -8.11 21.03
CA THR A 40 13.59 -9.07 20.41
C THR A 40 12.84 -10.20 19.71
N GLU A 41 11.52 -10.18 19.76
CA GLU A 41 10.61 -11.17 19.19
C GLU A 41 9.44 -10.46 18.48
N SER A 42 8.75 -11.16 17.58
CA SER A 42 7.57 -10.63 16.89
C SER A 42 6.45 -10.28 17.88
N LEU A 43 5.65 -9.27 17.55
CA LEU A 43 4.49 -8.83 18.33
C LEU A 43 3.21 -9.47 17.80
N GLU A 44 2.29 -9.79 18.72
CA GLU A 44 0.91 -10.14 18.39
C GLU A 44 0.07 -8.86 18.45
N LEU A 45 -0.21 -8.28 17.29
CA LEU A 45 -0.92 -7.01 17.17
C LEU A 45 -2.41 -7.25 16.90
N PRO A 46 -3.34 -6.83 17.79
CA PRO A 46 -4.77 -7.05 17.57
C PRO A 46 -5.31 -6.11 16.49
N ASP A 47 -6.20 -6.62 15.65
CA ASP A 47 -6.96 -5.85 14.65
C ASP A 47 -8.32 -5.33 15.18
N GLU A 48 -8.76 -5.84 16.33
CA GLU A 48 -9.95 -5.40 17.06
C GLU A 48 -9.78 -5.61 18.58
N SER A 49 -10.29 -4.66 19.38
CA SER A 49 -10.47 -4.85 20.82
C SER A 49 -11.70 -4.09 21.33
N GLY A 50 -12.59 -4.76 22.05
CA GLY A 50 -13.72 -4.10 22.72
C GLY A 50 -14.70 -3.38 21.77
N GLY A 51 -14.78 -3.79 20.52
CA GLY A 51 -15.51 -3.17 19.42
C GLY A 51 -14.80 -2.00 18.75
N VAL A 52 -13.54 -1.73 19.11
CA VAL A 52 -12.67 -0.74 18.46
C VAL A 52 -11.82 -1.48 17.42
N MET A 53 -11.90 -1.06 16.17
CA MET A 53 -11.00 -1.53 15.12
C MET A 53 -9.63 -0.88 15.29
N ILE A 54 -8.55 -1.63 15.09
CA ILE A 54 -7.18 -1.16 15.29
C ILE A 54 -6.38 -1.42 14.01
N PHE A 55 -5.73 -0.36 13.50
CA PHE A 55 -4.91 -0.43 12.29
C PHE A 55 -3.47 -0.09 12.60
N TRP A 56 -2.57 -0.99 12.26
CA TRP A 56 -1.15 -0.88 12.55
C TRP A 56 -0.38 -0.41 11.32
N SER A 57 0.68 0.36 11.58
CA SER A 57 1.66 0.80 10.58
C SER A 57 3.02 0.92 11.24
N SER A 58 4.10 0.73 10.48
CA SER A 58 5.46 0.80 11.01
C SER A 58 6.31 1.73 10.17
N SER A 59 7.15 2.54 10.80
CA SER A 59 8.11 3.41 10.10
C SER A 59 9.18 2.61 9.36
N ASN A 60 9.37 1.32 9.68
CA ASN A 60 10.34 0.46 9.03
C ASN A 60 9.81 -0.98 8.89
N HIS A 61 9.13 -1.25 7.76
CA HIS A 61 8.53 -2.56 7.46
C HIS A 61 9.56 -3.69 7.31
N ALA A 62 10.82 -3.36 7.02
CA ALA A 62 11.89 -4.34 6.92
C ALA A 62 12.34 -4.84 8.31
N VAL A 63 12.10 -4.06 9.37
CA VAL A 63 12.47 -4.42 10.75
C VAL A 63 11.25 -4.93 11.52
N LEU A 64 10.12 -4.22 11.47
CA LEU A 64 8.86 -4.64 12.09
C LEU A 64 7.72 -4.40 11.10
N SER A 65 7.03 -5.46 10.68
CA SER A 65 5.89 -5.33 9.79
C SER A 65 4.63 -4.83 10.53
N PRO A 66 3.63 -4.28 9.82
CA PRO A 66 2.33 -3.93 10.40
C PRO A 66 1.59 -5.10 11.08
N GLU A 67 1.88 -6.34 10.69
CA GLU A 67 1.35 -7.56 11.34
C GLU A 67 2.19 -8.00 12.56
N GLY A 68 3.19 -7.20 12.95
CA GLY A 68 4.04 -7.45 14.10
C GLY A 68 5.21 -8.41 13.83
N LYS A 69 5.48 -8.79 12.58
CA LYS A 69 6.62 -9.68 12.27
C LYS A 69 7.94 -8.92 12.40
N LEU A 70 8.82 -9.43 13.27
CA LEU A 70 10.13 -8.82 13.53
C LEU A 70 11.25 -9.50 12.71
N VAL A 71 12.08 -8.70 12.07
CA VAL A 71 13.36 -9.08 11.48
C VAL A 71 14.46 -8.23 12.09
N ARG A 72 15.30 -8.85 12.93
CA ARG A 72 16.38 -8.16 13.65
C ARG A 72 17.55 -7.86 12.71
N GLN A 73 18.10 -6.66 12.85
CA GLN A 73 19.28 -6.18 12.11
C GLN A 73 20.58 -6.46 12.89
N GLU A 74 21.73 -6.18 12.28
CA GLU A 74 23.02 -6.33 12.95
C GLU A 74 23.22 -5.29 14.07
N GLU A 75 22.74 -4.07 13.82
CA GLU A 75 22.81 -2.93 14.74
C GLU A 75 21.46 -2.67 15.42
N ASP A 76 21.51 -1.92 16.53
CA ASP A 76 20.31 -1.45 17.21
C ASP A 76 19.52 -0.54 16.28
N THR A 77 18.24 -0.83 16.10
CA THR A 77 17.35 -0.05 15.24
C THR A 77 16.17 0.47 16.05
N GLU A 78 15.86 1.75 15.90
CA GLU A 78 14.60 2.32 16.41
C GLU A 78 13.52 2.21 15.34
N VAL A 79 12.32 1.78 15.75
CA VAL A 79 11.14 1.66 14.91
C VAL A 79 9.96 2.35 15.59
N GLU A 80 9.21 3.12 14.82
CA GLU A 80 7.98 3.75 15.29
C GLU A 80 6.79 2.95 14.78
N LEU A 81 5.98 2.45 15.72
CA LEU A 81 4.76 1.69 15.44
C LEU A 81 3.55 2.57 15.73
N TYR A 82 2.64 2.64 14.77
CA TYR A 82 1.43 3.46 14.84
C TYR A 82 0.20 2.58 14.99
N ALA A 83 -0.77 3.03 15.78
CA ALA A 83 -2.09 2.43 15.85
C ALA A 83 -3.17 3.48 15.60
N VAL A 84 -4.05 3.27 14.61
CA VAL A 84 -5.29 4.04 14.43
C VAL A 84 -6.45 3.23 14.98
N LEU A 85 -7.09 3.77 16.01
CA LEU A 85 -8.23 3.19 16.68
C LEU A 85 -9.50 3.84 16.14
N ILE A 86 -10.43 3.05 15.62
CA ILE A 86 -11.71 3.53 15.07
C ILE A 86 -12.87 2.87 15.81
N HIS A 87 -13.82 3.69 16.26
CA HIS A 87 -15.07 3.21 16.81
C HIS A 87 -16.17 4.22 16.52
N ARG A 88 -17.06 3.86 15.57
CA ARG A 88 -18.08 4.76 15.01
C ARG A 88 -17.41 5.96 14.33
N ASP A 89 -17.98 7.15 14.50
CA ASP A 89 -17.53 8.43 13.95
C ASP A 89 -16.30 9.03 14.68
N LYS A 90 -15.64 8.26 15.54
CA LYS A 90 -14.51 8.73 16.35
C LYS A 90 -13.26 7.90 16.11
N LYS A 91 -12.12 8.59 16.18
CA LYS A 91 -10.79 7.98 16.07
C LYS A 91 -9.78 8.53 17.07
N ILE A 92 -8.84 7.68 17.48
CA ILE A 92 -7.65 8.04 18.27
C ILE A 92 -6.44 7.43 17.56
N ASN A 93 -5.32 8.16 17.53
CA ASN A 93 -4.05 7.64 17.02
C ASN A 93 -3.05 7.51 18.17
N LEU A 94 -2.27 6.44 18.12
CA LEU A 94 -1.20 6.14 19.06
C LEU A 94 0.10 5.95 18.29
N LYS A 95 1.20 6.35 18.93
CA LYS A 95 2.56 6.13 18.46
C LYS A 95 3.35 5.45 19.57
N PHE A 96 4.05 4.38 19.22
CA PHE A 96 4.96 3.64 20.07
C PHE A 96 6.34 3.71 19.46
N VAL A 97 7.35 4.12 20.23
CA VAL A 97 8.76 4.09 19.79
C VAL A 97 9.38 2.85 20.43
N LEU A 98 9.87 1.94 19.58
CA LEU A 98 10.43 0.65 19.97
C LEU A 98 11.91 0.59 19.58
N THR A 99 12.74 0.08 20.48
CA THR A 99 14.12 -0.29 20.18
C THR A 99 14.20 -1.79 19.85
N VAL A 100 14.79 -2.12 18.72
CA VAL A 100 15.11 -3.50 18.30
C VAL A 100 16.62 -3.69 18.43
N PRO A 101 17.11 -4.39 19.46
CA PRO A 101 18.54 -4.60 19.64
C PRO A 101 19.15 -5.42 18.51
N GLY A 102 20.35 -5.05 18.10
CA GLY A 102 21.14 -5.74 17.09
C GLY A 102 21.46 -7.17 17.51
N VAL A 103 21.54 -8.10 16.56
CA VAL A 103 21.84 -9.52 16.86
C VAL A 103 23.24 -9.71 17.49
N GLY A 104 24.14 -8.74 17.29
CA GLY A 104 25.49 -8.73 17.86
C GLY A 104 25.65 -8.03 19.21
N SER A 105 24.61 -7.38 19.76
CA SER A 105 24.69 -6.71 21.06
C SER A 105 24.57 -7.72 22.20
N THR A 106 25.60 -8.51 22.45
CA THR A 106 25.74 -9.14 23.77
C THR A 106 26.06 -8.04 24.77
N ASP A 107 25.15 -7.80 25.71
CA ASP A 107 25.42 -7.08 26.96
C ASP A 107 26.53 -7.81 27.72
N GLU A 108 27.79 -7.62 27.32
CA GLU A 108 28.93 -7.91 28.17
C GLU A 108 29.15 -6.68 29.05
N GLU A 109 28.79 -6.81 30.33
CA GLU A 109 29.31 -5.96 31.40
C GLU A 109 30.83 -5.85 31.21
N LYS A 110 31.29 -4.64 30.87
CA LYS A 110 32.71 -4.30 30.74
C LYS A 110 33.42 -4.62 32.06
N PRO A 111 34.42 -5.52 32.10
CA PRO A 111 35.37 -5.50 33.18
C PRO A 111 36.27 -4.28 32.97
N ASP A 112 36.35 -3.46 34.00
CA ASP A 112 37.40 -2.47 34.19
C ASP A 112 38.71 -3.22 34.34
N ASP A 113 39.59 -3.17 33.33
CA ASP A 113 41.02 -3.27 33.61
C ASP A 113 41.87 -2.66 32.49
N SER A 114 42.83 -1.87 32.95
CA SER A 114 43.97 -1.33 32.23
C SER A 114 44.85 -2.44 31.66
N ASP A 115 45.35 -2.26 30.44
CA ASP A 115 46.80 -2.16 30.21
C ASP A 115 47.14 -1.96 28.72
N ASP A 116 48.17 -1.15 28.52
CA ASP A 116 48.86 -0.84 27.27
C ASP A 116 49.30 -2.08 26.49
N GLU A 117 49.15 -2.07 25.16
CA GLU A 117 50.28 -2.37 24.27
C GLU A 117 50.08 -1.94 22.81
N LYS A 118 51.23 -1.71 22.17
CA LYS A 118 51.47 -0.92 20.96
C LYS A 118 51.34 -1.71 19.65
N SER A 119 50.76 -1.02 18.66
CA SER A 119 51.19 -0.87 17.25
C SER A 119 51.44 -2.08 16.34
N GLY A 120 50.73 -2.10 15.21
CA GLY A 120 51.18 -2.63 13.92
C GLY A 120 50.26 -2.14 12.78
N PRO A 121 50.77 -1.63 11.64
CA PRO A 121 49.94 -1.05 10.59
C PRO A 121 49.44 -2.16 9.64
N GLY A 122 48.11 -2.30 9.54
CA GLY A 122 47.45 -3.20 8.60
C GLY A 122 46.94 -2.45 7.38
N GLU A 123 47.47 -2.83 6.22
CA GLU A 123 47.22 -2.35 4.86
C GLU A 123 45.75 -2.02 4.54
N GLU A 124 45.51 -0.80 4.03
CA GLU A 124 44.31 -0.47 3.25
C GLU A 124 44.32 -1.24 1.93
N LYS A 125 43.34 -2.12 1.72
CA LYS A 125 43.01 -2.64 0.39
C LYS A 125 41.92 -1.75 -0.24
N PRO A 126 42.06 -1.37 -1.51
CA PRO A 126 41.14 -0.47 -2.18
C PRO A 126 39.90 -1.20 -2.70
N GLY A 127 38.73 -0.60 -2.43
CA GLY A 127 37.52 -0.61 -3.26
C GLY A 127 37.00 -1.97 -3.70
N GLU A 128 36.20 -2.61 -2.86
CA GLU A 128 35.13 -3.49 -3.35
C GLU A 128 33.93 -2.59 -3.72
N ASP A 129 33.63 -2.55 -5.01
CA ASP A 129 32.37 -2.05 -5.56
C ASP A 129 31.21 -2.71 -4.82
N ARG A 130 30.53 -1.97 -3.93
CA ARG A 130 29.21 -2.38 -3.43
C ARG A 130 28.19 -2.09 -4.54
N PRO A 131 27.51 -3.10 -5.09
CA PRO A 131 26.46 -2.86 -6.06
C PRO A 131 25.19 -2.36 -5.34
N ASP A 132 24.68 -1.23 -5.83
CA ASP A 132 23.31 -0.76 -5.70
C ASP A 132 22.70 -0.69 -4.29
N GLU A 133 23.03 0.38 -3.56
CA GLU A 133 22.22 0.85 -2.43
C GLU A 133 20.88 1.39 -3.00
N LYS A 134 19.89 0.50 -3.07
CA LYS A 134 18.49 0.84 -3.32
C LYS A 134 18.10 1.91 -2.28
N PRO A 135 17.57 3.09 -2.67
CA PRO A 135 17.19 4.09 -1.69
C PRO A 135 16.19 3.44 -0.73
N GLU A 136 16.55 3.43 0.55
CA GLU A 136 15.62 3.01 1.58
C GLU A 136 14.39 3.93 1.48
N LEU A 137 13.20 3.34 1.48
CA LEU A 137 11.93 4.05 1.44
C LEU A 137 11.70 5.12 2.54
N PRO A 138 12.36 5.12 3.73
CA PRO A 138 12.08 6.09 4.81
C PRO A 138 12.18 7.56 4.36
N ASP A 139 13.31 7.97 3.76
CA ASP A 139 13.58 9.38 3.42
C ASP A 139 12.53 9.99 2.48
N TYR A 140 11.91 9.19 1.61
CA TYR A 140 10.92 9.69 0.65
C TYR A 140 9.64 10.17 1.35
N TYR A 141 9.30 9.59 2.50
CA TYR A 141 8.06 9.88 3.20
C TYR A 141 8.26 10.73 4.47
N ASP A 142 9.49 11.13 4.80
CA ASP A 142 9.82 11.92 5.99
C ASP A 142 8.78 13.01 6.32
N GLY A 143 8.23 12.97 7.54
CA GLY A 143 7.27 13.95 8.05
C GLY A 143 5.82 13.47 8.10
N TRP A 144 5.51 12.27 7.60
CA TRP A 144 4.16 11.70 7.65
C TRP A 144 3.74 11.21 9.05
N GLU A 145 4.71 10.94 9.93
CA GLU A 145 4.61 10.10 11.13
C GLU A 145 3.41 10.39 12.05
N ASN A 146 2.93 11.63 12.10
CA ASN A 146 1.83 12.00 13.00
C ASN A 146 0.59 12.53 12.25
N LEU A 147 0.53 12.32 10.94
CA LEU A 147 -0.53 12.81 10.07
C LEU A 147 -1.58 11.72 9.85
N ILE A 148 -2.85 12.12 9.77
CA ILE A 148 -3.99 11.24 9.49
C ILE A 148 -5.11 12.00 8.78
N GLY A 149 -6.11 11.31 8.24
CA GLY A 149 -7.27 11.95 7.64
C GLY A 149 -6.87 12.98 6.58
N SER A 150 -7.43 14.18 6.67
CA SER A 150 -7.12 15.26 5.73
C SER A 150 -5.68 15.78 5.81
N SER A 151 -5.00 15.71 6.97
CA SER A 151 -3.60 16.15 7.06
C SER A 151 -2.64 15.18 6.40
N LEU A 152 -2.87 13.86 6.53
CA LEU A 152 -2.11 12.85 5.80
C LEU A 152 -2.39 12.93 4.30
N LYS A 153 -3.66 13.05 3.91
CA LYS A 153 -4.05 13.23 2.50
C LYS A 153 -3.33 14.44 1.88
N ALA A 154 -3.35 15.59 2.55
CA ALA A 154 -2.66 16.80 2.06
C ALA A 154 -1.14 16.64 1.99
N PHE A 155 -0.50 16.02 3.00
CA PHE A 155 0.93 15.73 2.95
C PHE A 155 1.30 14.82 1.78
N LEU A 156 0.54 13.74 1.57
CA LEU A 156 0.77 12.83 0.46
C LEU A 156 0.49 13.50 -0.88
N HIS A 157 -0.49 14.40 -0.97
CA HIS A 157 -0.74 15.19 -2.17
C HIS A 157 0.51 15.99 -2.54
N GLU A 158 1.02 16.84 -1.65
CA GLU A 158 2.23 17.65 -1.88
C GLU A 158 3.48 16.79 -2.19
N LEU A 159 3.52 15.55 -1.70
CA LEU A 159 4.63 14.64 -1.99
C LEU A 159 4.60 14.08 -3.41
N ILE A 160 3.41 13.87 -3.98
CA ILE A 160 3.24 13.15 -5.25
C ILE A 160 2.61 14.00 -6.37
N ASP A 161 2.13 15.21 -6.08
CA ASP A 161 1.43 16.15 -6.97
C ASP A 161 2.26 16.52 -8.20
N ASP A 162 3.58 16.41 -8.16
CA ASP A 162 4.44 16.57 -9.33
C ASP A 162 4.99 15.25 -9.82
N HIS A 163 4.83 14.99 -11.12
CA HIS A 163 5.50 13.89 -11.80
C HIS A 163 5.77 14.21 -13.26
N LYS A 164 6.77 13.51 -13.81
CA LYS A 164 7.15 13.64 -15.21
C LYS A 164 6.06 13.03 -16.10
N LYS A 165 5.27 13.91 -16.71
CA LYS A 165 4.27 13.56 -17.72
C LYS A 165 4.85 12.71 -18.85
N GLN A 166 4.16 11.62 -19.18
CA GLN A 166 4.47 10.78 -20.32
C GLN A 166 3.61 11.14 -21.53
N SER A 167 4.01 10.68 -22.71
CA SER A 167 3.12 10.71 -23.87
C SER A 167 2.22 9.47 -23.85
N TYR A 168 1.02 9.58 -24.43
CA TYR A 168 0.11 8.43 -24.51
C TYR A 168 0.71 7.22 -25.25
N ASP A 169 1.58 7.48 -26.24
CA ASP A 169 2.28 6.45 -27.00
C ASP A 169 3.48 5.85 -26.24
N SER A 170 4.24 6.67 -25.50
CA SER A 170 5.30 6.16 -24.63
C SER A 170 4.73 5.33 -23.49
N ALA A 171 3.60 5.75 -22.91
CA ALA A 171 2.91 5.00 -21.87
C ALA A 171 2.63 3.55 -22.31
N LYS A 172 2.20 3.34 -23.56
CA LYS A 172 2.00 1.98 -24.11
C LYS A 172 3.27 1.13 -24.08
N LYS A 173 4.44 1.73 -24.32
CA LYS A 173 5.73 1.02 -24.27
C LYS A 173 6.16 0.75 -22.83
N HIS A 174 5.93 1.70 -21.93
CA HIS A 174 6.23 1.54 -20.51
C HIS A 174 5.42 0.40 -19.89
N LEU A 175 4.15 0.20 -20.26
CA LEU A 175 3.34 -0.94 -19.79
C LEU A 175 3.93 -2.31 -20.11
N LEU A 176 4.77 -2.43 -21.16
CA LEU A 176 5.47 -3.69 -21.46
C LEU A 176 6.64 -3.97 -20.51
N ILE A 177 7.02 -2.99 -19.68
CA ILE A 177 8.11 -3.07 -18.69
C ILE A 177 7.50 -3.10 -17.29
N THR A 178 6.61 -2.15 -16.99
CA THR A 178 5.98 -2.03 -15.67
C THR A 178 5.14 -3.26 -15.32
N ASP A 179 4.55 -3.92 -16.32
CA ASP A 179 3.69 -5.10 -16.14
C ASP A 179 4.31 -6.36 -16.78
N GLU A 180 5.64 -6.38 -16.97
CA GLU A 180 6.41 -7.55 -17.40
C GLU A 180 6.12 -8.77 -16.53
N ASP A 181 5.96 -9.94 -17.16
CA ASP A 181 5.78 -11.21 -16.46
C ASP A 181 7.12 -11.65 -15.82
N PRO A 182 7.21 -11.74 -14.48
CA PRO A 182 8.46 -12.08 -13.80
C PRO A 182 8.96 -13.50 -14.15
N GLU A 183 8.06 -14.42 -14.48
CA GLU A 183 8.41 -15.79 -14.86
C GLU A 183 8.76 -15.92 -16.35
N ASN A 184 8.45 -14.89 -17.14
CA ASN A 184 8.74 -14.85 -18.58
C ASN A 184 8.94 -13.41 -19.07
N PRO A 185 10.16 -12.85 -18.99
CA PRO A 185 10.46 -11.47 -19.39
C PRO A 185 10.16 -11.12 -20.87
N GLY A 186 9.96 -12.14 -21.72
CA GLY A 186 9.48 -11.95 -23.10
C GLY A 186 7.99 -11.58 -23.19
N ASN A 187 7.27 -11.62 -22.07
CA ASN A 187 5.84 -11.41 -21.92
C ASN A 187 5.52 -10.28 -20.93
N PHE A 188 4.24 -9.90 -20.88
CA PHE A 188 3.66 -9.01 -19.89
C PHE A 188 2.27 -9.53 -19.50
N ILE A 189 1.79 -9.18 -18.31
CA ILE A 189 0.54 -9.69 -17.75
C ILE A 189 -0.60 -8.73 -18.08
N LEU A 190 -1.66 -9.23 -18.71
CA LEU A 190 -2.90 -8.47 -18.90
C LEU A 190 -3.66 -8.41 -17.57
N PHE A 191 -3.93 -7.20 -17.09
CA PHE A 191 -4.43 -6.94 -15.74
C PHE A 191 -5.68 -7.74 -15.40
N TYR A 192 -6.81 -7.46 -16.06
CA TYR A 192 -8.08 -8.12 -15.74
C TYR A 192 -8.12 -9.63 -16.04
N THR A 193 -7.26 -10.17 -16.90
CA THR A 193 -7.30 -11.61 -17.20
C THR A 193 -6.21 -12.41 -16.50
N GLY A 194 -5.18 -11.75 -15.96
CA GLY A 194 -3.99 -12.41 -15.41
C GLY A 194 -3.15 -13.15 -16.45
N VAL A 195 -3.46 -13.04 -17.74
CA VAL A 195 -2.80 -13.83 -18.78
C VAL A 195 -1.50 -13.17 -19.21
N SER A 196 -0.43 -13.96 -19.13
CA SER A 196 0.88 -13.65 -19.70
C SER A 196 0.82 -13.71 -21.23
N VAL A 197 1.11 -12.58 -21.88
CA VAL A 197 1.09 -12.45 -23.35
C VAL A 197 2.43 -11.95 -23.87
N SER A 198 2.84 -12.44 -25.04
CA SER A 198 4.11 -12.04 -25.64
C SER A 198 4.16 -10.55 -25.95
N LYS A 199 5.30 -9.90 -25.65
CA LYS A 199 5.55 -8.53 -26.09
C LYS A 199 5.51 -8.40 -27.62
N ASN A 200 5.74 -9.49 -28.34
CA ASN A 200 5.64 -9.57 -29.79
C ASN A 200 4.20 -9.81 -30.30
N SER A 201 3.31 -10.39 -29.48
CA SER A 201 1.88 -10.54 -29.84
C SER A 201 1.12 -9.20 -29.75
N ALA A 202 1.75 -8.16 -29.22
CA ALA A 202 1.25 -6.77 -29.22
C ALA A 202 1.13 -6.16 -30.63
N ILE A 203 1.72 -6.78 -31.66
CA ILE A 203 1.60 -6.37 -33.06
C ILE A 203 0.25 -6.91 -33.60
N GLY A 204 -0.86 -6.28 -33.21
CA GLY A 204 -2.20 -6.68 -33.68
C GLY A 204 -3.44 -6.06 -33.01
N GLY A 205 -3.28 -5.25 -31.94
CA GLY A 205 -4.40 -4.50 -31.35
C GLY A 205 -5.36 -5.30 -30.46
N LEU A 206 -4.88 -6.41 -29.86
CA LEU A 206 -5.65 -7.30 -28.99
C LEU A 206 -5.71 -6.87 -27.52
N TRP A 207 -4.85 -5.94 -27.12
CA TRP A 207 -4.85 -5.30 -25.81
C TRP A 207 -4.85 -3.78 -25.95
N ASP A 208 -5.32 -3.09 -24.92
CA ASP A 208 -5.27 -1.64 -24.82
C ASP A 208 -4.87 -1.19 -23.41
N ARG A 209 -4.60 0.11 -23.27
CA ARG A 209 -4.40 0.78 -21.99
C ARG A 209 -5.76 0.92 -21.29
N GLU A 210 -5.90 0.24 -20.16
CA GLU A 210 -6.97 0.48 -19.21
C GLU A 210 -6.65 1.71 -18.38
N HIS A 211 -7.58 2.64 -18.29
CA HIS A 211 -7.54 3.72 -17.29
C HIS A 211 -8.34 3.24 -16.08
N ILE A 212 -7.67 2.81 -15.01
CA ILE A 212 -8.35 2.30 -13.80
C ILE A 212 -9.32 3.35 -13.26
N TRP A 213 -8.87 4.60 -13.16
CA TRP A 213 -9.77 5.74 -13.11
C TRP A 213 -10.20 6.17 -14.52
N PRO A 214 -11.46 5.96 -14.93
CA PRO A 214 -11.89 6.26 -16.29
C PRO A 214 -11.79 7.76 -16.59
N LYS A 215 -11.31 8.09 -17.78
CA LYS A 215 -11.32 9.47 -18.31
C LYS A 215 -12.67 10.15 -18.20
N SER A 216 -13.76 9.40 -18.42
CA SER A 216 -15.12 9.94 -18.36
C SER A 216 -15.60 10.26 -16.95
N HIS A 217 -15.00 9.66 -15.91
CA HIS A 217 -15.26 10.04 -14.52
C HIS A 217 -14.41 11.26 -14.15
N GLY A 218 -13.13 11.30 -14.55
CA GLY A 218 -12.25 12.42 -14.18
C GLY A 218 -12.26 13.63 -15.12
N GLY A 219 -13.03 13.62 -16.21
CA GLY A 219 -13.10 14.74 -17.15
C GLY A 219 -11.79 15.06 -17.88
N PHE A 220 -10.90 14.07 -18.05
CA PHE A 220 -9.56 14.29 -18.62
C PHE A 220 -9.34 13.55 -19.95
N SER A 221 -8.27 13.91 -20.68
CA SER A 221 -7.97 13.37 -22.03
C SER A 221 -6.67 12.57 -22.04
N ASN A 222 -6.45 11.75 -23.07
CA ASN A 222 -5.20 10.98 -23.25
C ASN A 222 -3.92 11.83 -23.21
N ASN A 223 -4.03 13.11 -23.57
CA ASN A 223 -2.89 14.04 -23.65
C ASN A 223 -2.72 14.90 -22.39
N SER A 224 -3.60 14.75 -21.40
CA SER A 224 -3.46 15.38 -20.09
C SER A 224 -2.54 14.55 -19.18
N ILE A 225 -2.05 15.15 -18.10
CA ILE A 225 -1.23 14.47 -17.08
C ILE A 225 -1.90 13.17 -16.59
N PRO A 226 -3.16 13.18 -16.08
CA PRO A 226 -3.85 11.95 -15.62
C PRO A 226 -4.16 10.95 -16.75
N GLY A 227 -4.17 11.39 -18.01
CA GLY A 227 -4.40 10.53 -19.17
C GLY A 227 -3.21 9.63 -19.54
N SER A 228 -2.02 9.98 -19.07
CA SER A 228 -0.76 9.29 -19.35
C SER A 228 -0.06 8.77 -18.10
N ASP A 229 -0.66 8.96 -16.92
CA ASP A 229 -0.11 8.54 -15.63
C ASP A 229 -0.04 7.01 -15.55
N LEU A 230 1.17 6.49 -15.45
CA LEU A 230 1.46 5.06 -15.39
C LEU A 230 0.91 4.41 -14.14
N HIS A 231 0.73 5.11 -13.03
CA HIS A 231 0.05 4.54 -11.86
C HIS A 231 -1.43 4.23 -12.16
N ASN A 232 -2.08 5.01 -13.03
CA ASN A 232 -3.46 4.82 -13.46
C ASN A 232 -3.63 3.83 -14.61
N LEU A 233 -2.57 3.58 -15.38
CA LEU A 233 -2.62 2.81 -16.61
C LEU A 233 -2.23 1.35 -16.40
N LYS A 234 -3.08 0.42 -16.84
CA LYS A 234 -2.78 -1.03 -16.85
C LYS A 234 -2.94 -1.60 -18.26
N PRO A 235 -2.13 -2.59 -18.69
CA PRO A 235 -2.41 -3.31 -19.92
C PRO A 235 -3.60 -4.23 -19.73
N SER A 236 -4.55 -4.22 -20.65
CA SER A 236 -5.79 -5.00 -20.50
C SER A 236 -6.23 -5.65 -21.80
N ASP A 237 -6.84 -6.83 -21.69
CA ASP A 237 -7.60 -7.44 -22.77
C ASP A 237 -8.60 -6.42 -23.32
N LYS A 238 -8.59 -6.21 -24.63
CA LYS A 238 -9.41 -5.14 -25.24
C LYS A 238 -10.91 -5.34 -25.01
N THR A 239 -11.37 -6.58 -24.95
CA THR A 239 -12.78 -6.87 -24.68
C THR A 239 -13.10 -6.63 -23.20
N ALA A 240 -12.23 -7.04 -22.28
CA ALA A 240 -12.40 -6.75 -20.86
C ALA A 240 -12.43 -5.24 -20.58
N ASN A 241 -11.49 -4.48 -21.11
CA ASN A 241 -11.45 -3.01 -21.04
C ASN A 241 -12.75 -2.39 -21.57
N ASN A 242 -13.17 -2.75 -22.79
CA ASN A 242 -14.41 -2.23 -23.37
C ASN A 242 -15.66 -2.59 -22.56
N ARG A 243 -15.70 -3.79 -21.96
CA ARG A 243 -16.82 -4.26 -21.13
C ARG A 243 -16.87 -3.51 -19.80
N ARG A 244 -15.72 -3.26 -19.17
CA ARG A 244 -15.62 -2.45 -17.95
C ARG A 244 -16.04 -1.01 -18.23
N GLY A 245 -15.58 -0.43 -19.33
CA GLY A 245 -15.95 0.91 -19.77
C GLY A 245 -15.67 1.96 -18.69
N ASN A 246 -16.72 2.54 -18.14
CA ASN A 246 -16.65 3.48 -17.02
C ASN A 246 -17.43 3.02 -15.78
N LEU A 247 -17.67 1.72 -15.63
CA LEU A 247 -18.35 1.21 -14.46
C LEU A 247 -17.52 1.50 -13.20
N ASP A 248 -18.23 1.86 -12.12
CA ASP A 248 -17.66 1.98 -10.79
C ASP A 248 -17.16 0.62 -10.28
N PHE A 249 -16.20 0.63 -9.36
CA PHE A 249 -15.75 -0.59 -8.70
C PHE A 249 -16.63 -0.93 -7.50
N ASP A 250 -17.15 -2.16 -7.49
CA ASP A 250 -17.97 -2.78 -6.42
C ASP A 250 -18.02 -4.31 -6.69
N GLU A 251 -18.84 -5.07 -5.97
CA GLU A 251 -19.04 -6.53 -6.07
C GLU A 251 -19.60 -7.05 -7.41
N GLY A 252 -19.67 -6.20 -8.44
CA GLY A 252 -20.09 -6.60 -9.78
C GLY A 252 -21.43 -7.33 -9.79
N GLY A 253 -21.45 -8.55 -10.31
CA GLY A 253 -22.65 -9.37 -10.38
C GLY A 253 -22.39 -10.72 -11.05
N ARG A 254 -22.65 -10.82 -12.35
CA ARG A 254 -22.40 -12.06 -13.11
C ARG A 254 -20.93 -12.16 -13.55
N PRO A 255 -20.38 -13.37 -13.72
CA PRO A 255 -19.04 -13.53 -14.27
C PRO A 255 -18.87 -12.85 -15.64
N LEU A 256 -17.73 -12.21 -15.84
CA LEU A 256 -17.32 -11.70 -17.15
C LEU A 256 -16.69 -12.83 -17.97
N THR A 257 -17.36 -13.18 -19.06
CA THR A 257 -16.94 -14.19 -20.04
C THR A 257 -16.77 -13.56 -21.43
N GLU A 258 -16.40 -14.37 -22.43
CA GLU A 258 -16.29 -13.95 -23.84
C GLU A 258 -15.25 -12.86 -24.09
N VAL A 259 -14.17 -12.82 -23.31
CA VAL A 259 -13.00 -11.98 -23.58
C VAL A 259 -11.97 -12.73 -24.45
N ILE A 260 -10.99 -12.02 -25.03
CA ILE A 260 -10.04 -12.60 -25.99
C ILE A 260 -9.09 -13.57 -25.26
N TYR A 261 -8.51 -13.13 -24.15
CA TYR A 261 -7.48 -13.83 -23.38
C TYR A 261 -8.01 -14.49 -22.11
N ALA A 262 -9.24 -15.02 -22.13
CA ALA A 262 -9.85 -15.88 -21.09
C ALA A 262 -11.34 -16.11 -21.44
N PRO A 263 -11.65 -16.75 -22.58
CA PRO A 263 -13.00 -16.73 -23.16
C PRO A 263 -14.07 -17.37 -22.27
N ASN A 264 -13.68 -18.29 -21.38
CA ASN A 264 -14.62 -19.04 -20.53
C ASN A 264 -14.93 -18.32 -19.21
N SER A 265 -13.98 -17.60 -18.64
CA SER A 265 -14.15 -16.76 -17.45
C SER A 265 -12.84 -16.04 -17.16
N THR A 266 -12.96 -14.77 -16.79
CA THR A 266 -11.83 -13.96 -16.30
C THR A 266 -11.72 -13.94 -14.78
N GLN A 267 -12.67 -14.56 -14.07
CA GLN A 267 -12.93 -14.38 -12.63
C GLN A 267 -13.40 -12.98 -12.21
N ASN A 268 -13.34 -11.97 -13.09
CA ASN A 268 -14.03 -10.70 -12.86
C ASN A 268 -15.55 -10.90 -12.88
N LYS A 269 -16.28 -10.03 -12.19
CA LYS A 269 -17.75 -9.94 -12.27
C LYS A 269 -18.18 -8.57 -12.76
N ILE A 270 -19.33 -8.52 -13.42
CA ILE A 270 -19.89 -7.29 -14.00
C ILE A 270 -21.40 -7.23 -13.79
N SER A 271 -21.89 -6.02 -13.50
CA SER A 271 -23.32 -5.69 -13.46
C SER A 271 -23.61 -4.50 -14.39
N SER A 272 -24.82 -3.95 -14.31
CA SER A 272 -25.15 -2.71 -15.02
C SER A 272 -24.48 -1.47 -14.45
N SER A 273 -23.98 -1.52 -13.21
CA SER A 273 -23.48 -0.36 -12.48
C SER A 273 -22.06 -0.53 -11.95
N SER A 274 -21.54 -1.76 -11.91
CA SER A 274 -20.27 -2.04 -11.27
C SER A 274 -19.47 -3.15 -11.93
N PHE A 275 -18.16 -3.09 -11.67
CA PHE A 275 -17.17 -4.09 -12.04
C PHE A 275 -16.43 -4.57 -10.78
N GLU A 276 -16.32 -5.88 -10.61
CA GLU A 276 -15.50 -6.54 -9.61
C GLU A 276 -14.31 -7.17 -10.34
N PRO A 277 -13.06 -6.75 -10.09
CA PRO A 277 -11.92 -7.45 -10.65
C PRO A 277 -11.77 -8.84 -10.02
N ARG A 278 -10.96 -9.70 -10.64
CA ARG A 278 -10.52 -10.96 -10.03
C ARG A 278 -9.86 -10.70 -8.67
N ASP A 279 -9.89 -11.70 -7.79
CA ASP A 279 -9.48 -11.54 -6.40
C ASP A 279 -8.03 -11.04 -6.26
N GLU A 280 -7.12 -11.46 -7.16
CA GLU A 280 -5.71 -11.03 -7.12
C GLU A 280 -5.45 -9.63 -7.72
N ASN A 281 -6.50 -8.85 -7.99
CA ASN A 281 -6.38 -7.46 -8.45
C ASN A 281 -7.26 -6.48 -7.68
N LYS A 282 -7.94 -6.95 -6.63
CA LYS A 282 -8.85 -6.13 -5.84
C LYS A 282 -8.07 -5.03 -5.11
N GLY A 283 -6.93 -5.39 -4.54
CA GLY A 283 -6.01 -4.50 -3.85
C GLY A 283 -5.32 -3.54 -4.81
N ASP A 284 -4.82 -4.02 -5.96
CA ASP A 284 -4.27 -3.17 -7.02
C ASP A 284 -5.24 -2.05 -7.41
N VAL A 285 -6.51 -2.42 -7.69
CA VAL A 285 -7.54 -1.45 -8.06
C VAL A 285 -7.74 -0.44 -6.93
N ALA A 286 -7.86 -0.90 -5.69
CA ALA A 286 -8.02 -0.02 -4.54
C ALA A 286 -6.87 0.99 -4.43
N ARG A 287 -5.63 0.53 -4.41
CA ARG A 287 -4.43 1.37 -4.26
C ARG A 287 -4.24 2.35 -5.41
N ILE A 288 -4.61 1.97 -6.65
CA ILE A 288 -4.58 2.89 -7.79
C ILE A 288 -5.65 3.98 -7.64
N VAL A 289 -6.87 3.61 -7.22
CA VAL A 289 -7.97 4.57 -7.02
C VAL A 289 -7.67 5.53 -5.87
N PHE A 290 -7.09 5.05 -4.77
CA PHE A 290 -6.60 5.88 -3.67
C PHE A 290 -5.51 6.86 -4.13
N TYR A 291 -4.52 6.37 -4.88
CA TYR A 291 -3.49 7.22 -5.47
C TYR A 291 -4.09 8.31 -6.35
N MET A 292 -5.00 7.96 -7.26
CA MET A 292 -5.62 8.95 -8.16
C MET A 292 -6.38 10.02 -7.39
N THR A 293 -7.01 9.66 -6.28
CA THR A 293 -7.73 10.60 -5.40
C THR A 293 -6.78 11.57 -4.69
N VAL A 294 -5.64 11.10 -4.19
CA VAL A 294 -4.66 11.96 -3.51
C VAL A 294 -3.83 12.75 -4.50
N ARG A 295 -3.49 12.17 -5.66
CA ARG A 295 -2.67 12.85 -6.65
C ARG A 295 -3.41 14.02 -7.26
N TYR A 296 -4.70 13.88 -7.58
CA TYR A 296 -5.46 14.86 -8.36
C TYR A 296 -6.58 15.50 -7.52
N GLU A 297 -6.24 16.55 -6.77
CA GLU A 297 -7.17 17.30 -5.89
C GLU A 297 -7.61 18.66 -6.48
N GLY A 298 -7.61 18.81 -7.80
CA GLY A 298 -8.07 20.04 -8.47
C GLY A 298 -7.06 21.20 -8.49
N GLY A 299 -5.83 20.98 -8.04
CA GLY A 299 -4.73 21.95 -8.14
C GLY A 299 -4.34 22.28 -9.58
N SER A 300 -3.81 23.48 -9.84
CA SER A 300 -3.20 23.87 -11.13
C SER A 300 -3.98 23.57 -12.43
N GLY A 301 -5.32 23.48 -12.36
CA GLY A 301 -6.18 23.14 -13.50
C GLY A 301 -6.24 21.64 -13.84
N GLU A 302 -5.76 20.79 -12.94
CA GLU A 302 -5.95 19.35 -12.94
C GLU A 302 -7.36 18.98 -12.48
N PRO A 303 -7.83 17.74 -12.75
CA PRO A 303 -9.12 17.30 -12.23
C PRO A 303 -9.09 17.19 -10.70
N ASP A 304 -10.27 17.34 -10.11
CA ASP A 304 -10.54 17.11 -8.69
C ASP A 304 -11.24 15.75 -8.54
N LEU A 305 -10.46 14.73 -8.22
CA LEU A 305 -10.88 13.34 -8.12
C LEU A 305 -11.16 12.99 -6.66
N GLU A 306 -12.38 12.57 -6.36
CA GLU A 306 -12.83 12.30 -5.00
C GLU A 306 -13.41 10.89 -4.86
N LEU A 307 -13.35 10.33 -3.64
CA LEU A 307 -14.05 9.09 -3.34
C LEU A 307 -15.43 9.38 -2.76
N ASN A 308 -16.35 8.45 -2.99
CA ASN A 308 -17.59 8.35 -2.24
C ASN A 308 -17.92 6.88 -1.96
N ASP A 309 -19.00 6.63 -1.23
CA ASP A 309 -19.48 5.26 -1.02
C ASP A 309 -20.70 4.95 -1.91
N SER A 310 -20.56 5.12 -3.22
CA SER A 310 -21.66 4.90 -4.16
C SER A 310 -21.19 4.39 -5.52
N VAL A 311 -22.11 3.73 -6.24
CA VAL A 311 -21.96 3.38 -7.65
C VAL A 311 -22.89 4.22 -8.52
N ASN A 312 -22.71 4.16 -9.84
CA ASN A 312 -23.41 4.97 -10.85
C ASN A 312 -23.06 6.46 -10.75
N ASN A 313 -21.78 6.77 -10.55
CA ASN A 313 -21.30 8.15 -10.49
C ASN A 313 -21.36 8.88 -11.85
N GLY A 314 -21.54 8.12 -12.94
CA GLY A 314 -21.81 8.65 -14.28
C GLY A 314 -20.59 9.32 -14.91
N SER A 315 -20.53 10.65 -14.87
CA SER A 315 -19.36 11.42 -15.32
C SER A 315 -18.87 12.39 -14.25
N ARG A 316 -19.37 12.25 -13.02
CA ARG A 316 -18.84 12.96 -11.86
C ARG A 316 -17.47 12.38 -11.52
N PRO A 317 -16.55 13.17 -10.94
CA PRO A 317 -15.21 12.69 -10.59
C PRO A 317 -15.21 11.91 -9.28
N TYR A 318 -16.13 10.95 -9.18
CA TYR A 318 -16.18 9.94 -8.14
C TYR A 318 -15.97 8.58 -8.77
N LEU A 319 -15.31 7.66 -8.07
CA LEU A 319 -15.11 6.31 -8.56
C LEU A 319 -15.16 5.26 -7.47
N GLY A 320 -16.03 4.27 -7.70
CA GLY A 320 -16.16 3.10 -6.85
C GLY A 320 -16.76 3.39 -5.47
N ARG A 321 -17.00 2.32 -4.72
CA ARG A 321 -17.43 2.41 -3.32
C ARG A 321 -16.22 2.32 -2.40
N VAL A 322 -15.88 3.41 -1.74
CA VAL A 322 -14.72 3.46 -0.84
C VAL A 322 -14.75 2.39 0.26
N SER A 323 -15.91 2.04 0.82
CA SER A 323 -16.00 0.94 1.81
C SER A 323 -15.56 -0.41 1.23
N VAL A 324 -15.83 -0.65 -0.06
CA VAL A 324 -15.42 -1.86 -0.79
C VAL A 324 -13.95 -1.80 -1.17
N LEU A 325 -13.46 -0.64 -1.63
CA LEU A 325 -12.03 -0.45 -1.95
C LEU A 325 -11.15 -0.64 -0.71
N LEU A 326 -11.56 -0.14 0.46
CA LEU A 326 -10.83 -0.34 1.72
C LEU A 326 -10.82 -1.82 2.11
N ARG A 327 -11.96 -2.53 1.97
CA ARG A 327 -12.01 -3.97 2.21
C ARG A 327 -11.08 -4.73 1.26
N TRP A 328 -11.13 -4.42 -0.03
CA TRP A 328 -10.27 -5.02 -1.05
C TRP A 328 -8.78 -4.78 -0.80
N ASN A 329 -8.40 -3.60 -0.31
CA ASN A 329 -7.03 -3.29 0.07
C ASN A 329 -6.49 -4.22 1.18
N ARG A 330 -7.36 -4.68 2.10
CA ARG A 330 -7.02 -5.67 3.13
C ARG A 330 -7.00 -7.11 2.61
N GLU A 331 -8.02 -7.46 1.83
CA GLU A 331 -8.23 -8.82 1.34
C GLU A 331 -7.17 -9.25 0.30
N ASP A 332 -6.61 -8.28 -0.42
CA ASP A 332 -5.56 -8.46 -1.44
C ASP A 332 -4.34 -7.58 -1.10
N PRO A 333 -3.45 -8.07 -0.21
CA PRO A 333 -2.25 -7.36 0.23
C PRO A 333 -1.28 -7.09 -0.93
N VAL A 334 -0.43 -6.07 -0.77
CA VAL A 334 0.58 -5.73 -1.78
C VAL A 334 1.54 -6.90 -2.01
N ASP A 335 1.67 -7.30 -3.27
CA ASP A 335 2.60 -8.35 -3.70
C ASP A 335 3.91 -7.80 -4.29
N ASP A 336 4.83 -8.70 -4.63
CA ASP A 336 6.13 -8.32 -5.20
C ASP A 336 6.00 -7.76 -6.63
N PHE A 337 4.93 -8.13 -7.35
CA PHE A 337 4.66 -7.59 -8.68
C PHE A 337 4.30 -6.11 -8.61
N GLU A 338 3.42 -5.72 -7.68
CA GLU A 338 3.07 -4.31 -7.44
C GLU A 338 4.24 -3.49 -6.92
N LYS A 339 5.04 -4.02 -5.98
CA LYS A 339 6.25 -3.33 -5.48
C LYS A 339 7.24 -3.05 -6.61
N ARG A 340 7.52 -4.07 -7.45
CA ARG A 340 8.38 -3.92 -8.64
C ARG A 340 7.79 -2.90 -9.60
N ARG A 341 6.48 -2.95 -9.85
CA ARG A 341 5.78 -2.02 -10.74
C ARG A 341 5.88 -0.58 -10.23
N ASN A 342 5.68 -0.34 -8.93
CA ASN A 342 5.81 0.97 -8.30
C ASN A 342 7.22 1.54 -8.50
N GLU A 343 8.24 0.70 -8.31
CA GLU A 343 9.65 1.05 -8.51
C GLU A 343 9.97 1.40 -9.98
N GLU A 344 9.49 0.61 -10.94
CA GLU A 344 9.70 0.92 -12.36
C GLU A 344 8.99 2.21 -12.79
N ILE A 345 7.79 2.48 -12.25
CA ILE A 345 7.10 3.74 -12.51
C ILE A 345 7.84 4.92 -11.87
N PHE A 346 8.37 4.77 -10.66
CA PHE A 346 9.16 5.80 -10.01
C PHE A 346 10.38 6.20 -10.85
N LYS A 347 11.10 5.24 -11.44
CA LYS A 347 12.21 5.52 -12.36
C LYS A 347 11.79 6.31 -13.62
N ILE A 348 10.53 6.17 -14.05
CA ILE A 348 10.01 6.79 -15.28
C ILE A 348 9.36 8.16 -15.01
N GLN A 349 8.51 8.25 -13.98
CA GLN A 349 7.70 9.43 -13.66
C GLN A 349 8.25 10.25 -12.49
N GLY A 350 9.06 9.68 -11.62
CA GLY A 350 9.64 10.38 -10.46
C GLY A 350 8.75 10.45 -9.22
N ASN A 351 7.55 9.85 -9.25
CA ASN A 351 6.66 9.76 -8.09
C ASN A 351 6.25 8.30 -7.79
N ARG A 352 6.04 8.00 -6.51
CA ARG A 352 5.58 6.68 -6.04
C ARG A 352 4.06 6.68 -5.82
N ASN A 353 3.45 5.49 -5.79
CA ASN A 353 2.13 5.31 -5.22
C ASN A 353 2.27 5.00 -3.72
N PRO A 354 1.90 5.95 -2.83
CA PRO A 354 2.05 5.76 -1.38
C PRO A 354 1.24 4.58 -0.84
N PHE A 355 0.13 4.23 -1.49
CA PHE A 355 -0.72 3.14 -1.05
C PHE A 355 -0.16 1.76 -1.43
N ILE A 356 0.86 1.69 -2.28
CA ILE A 356 1.63 0.45 -2.50
C ILE A 356 2.76 0.33 -1.47
N ASP A 357 3.43 1.44 -1.13
CA ASP A 357 4.51 1.41 -0.15
C ASP A 357 3.98 1.28 1.29
N PHE A 358 2.85 1.94 1.59
CA PHE A 358 2.14 1.95 2.88
C PHE A 358 0.61 1.79 2.68
N PRO A 359 0.11 0.56 2.45
CA PRO A 359 -1.32 0.28 2.22
C PRO A 359 -2.25 0.79 3.32
N GLU A 360 -1.78 0.84 4.56
CA GLU A 360 -2.47 1.39 5.73
C GLU A 360 -2.91 2.85 5.57
N PHE A 361 -2.23 3.66 4.74
CA PHE A 361 -2.57 5.07 4.53
C PHE A 361 -4.00 5.22 4.05
N ALA A 362 -4.52 4.24 3.30
CA ALA A 362 -5.91 4.25 2.85
C ALA A 362 -6.89 4.35 4.03
N GLU A 363 -6.66 3.59 5.09
CA GLU A 363 -7.54 3.54 6.25
C GLU A 363 -7.26 4.67 7.24
N MET A 364 -6.01 5.12 7.33
CA MET A 364 -5.66 6.33 8.08
C MET A 364 -6.36 7.58 7.52
N ILE A 365 -6.63 7.60 6.19
CA ILE A 365 -7.33 8.69 5.52
C ILE A 365 -8.86 8.48 5.52
N TRP A 366 -9.34 7.30 5.09
CA TRP A 366 -10.75 7.03 4.79
C TRP A 366 -11.42 5.97 5.66
N GLY A 367 -10.80 5.52 6.76
CA GLY A 367 -11.34 4.47 7.62
C GLY A 367 -12.76 4.72 8.16
N ASP A 368 -13.20 5.99 8.20
CA ASP A 368 -14.56 6.37 8.63
C ASP A 368 -15.68 5.77 7.75
N TYR A 369 -15.37 5.32 6.53
CA TYR A 369 -16.31 4.66 5.63
C TYR A 369 -16.57 3.18 5.93
N LEU A 370 -15.88 2.60 6.91
CA LEU A 370 -16.06 1.20 7.32
C LEU A 370 -17.10 1.02 8.44
N ASN A 371 -17.77 2.10 8.83
CA ASN A 371 -18.70 2.16 9.97
C ASN A 371 -20.14 1.78 9.66
#